data_AF-A0A803R9T7-F1
#
_entry.id   AF-A0A803R9T7-F1
#
_cell.length_a   1.000
_cell.length_b   1.000
_cell.length_c   1.000
_cell.angle_alpha   90.00
_cell.angle_beta   90.00
_cell.angle_gamma   90.00
#
_symmetry.space_group_name_H-M   'P 1'
#
loop_
_entity.id
_entity.type
_entity.pdbx_description
1 polymer ?
#
loop_
_entity_poly.entity_id
_entity_poly.type
_entity_poly.pdbx_seq_one_letter_code
_entity_poly.pdbx_strand_id
1 'polypeptide(L)'
;MKTVYPVFSVFALLSLHLFMYGCNLFMWKKTRINYNFIFEFFPTTALKYRDAFLICTTFMTAVVAAMVLHIILRASGFSPSQVDAIPGLLLMVFIVFLVSPFDIFYRPTRYCFIRVIRNIICSPFYKVLMVDFFMADQLTSQGLNVVLRVTWVETVMGFRIGVVESRLVDFLLASLEVIRRGHWNFYRIENEHLCFKTNSVL
;
A
#
# COMPACT_ATOMS: atom_id res chain seq x y z
N MET A 1 10.37 19.14 10.53
CA MET A 1 10.48 17.84 11.26
C MET A 1 9.13 17.23 11.65
N LYS A 2 8.17 17.98 12.23
CA LYS A 2 6.91 17.40 12.74
C LYS A 2 6.01 16.79 11.66
N THR A 3 5.95 17.39 10.47
CA THR A 3 5.15 16.95 9.31
C THR A 3 5.87 15.95 8.40
N VAL A 4 7.20 15.97 8.42
CA VAL A 4 8.05 15.16 7.54
C VAL A 4 7.98 13.67 7.89
N TYR A 5 8.10 13.34 9.18
CA TYR A 5 8.07 11.97 9.69
C TYR A 5 6.78 11.20 9.33
N PRO A 6 5.56 11.71 9.61
CA PRO A 6 4.34 10.97 9.29
C PRO A 6 4.18 10.72 7.79
N VAL A 7 4.57 11.67 6.94
CA VAL A 7 4.47 11.53 5.47
C VAL A 7 5.40 10.43 4.93
N PHE A 8 6.69 10.49 5.25
CA PHE A 8 7.63 9.45 4.82
C PHE A 8 7.29 8.07 5.42
N SER A 9 6.76 8.03 6.64
CA SER A 9 6.35 6.80 7.29
C SER A 9 5.12 6.16 6.62
N VAL A 10 4.13 6.95 6.16
CA VAL A 10 3.01 6.45 5.34
C VAL A 10 3.53 5.83 4.03
N PHE A 11 4.47 6.49 3.37
CA PHE A 11 5.08 5.95 2.15
C PHE A 11 5.89 4.68 2.38
N ALA A 12 6.65 4.61 3.48
CA ALA A 12 7.39 3.41 3.85
C ALA A 12 6.46 2.22 4.14
N LEU A 13 5.35 2.46 4.86
CA LEU A 13 4.33 1.44 5.12
C LEU A 13 3.63 0.98 3.83
N LEU A 14 3.35 1.91 2.91
CA LEU A 14 2.81 1.58 1.60
C LEU A 14 3.77 0.70 0.79
N SER A 15 5.07 1.02 0.79
CA SER A 15 6.10 0.19 0.15
C SER A 15 6.20 -1.19 0.79
N LEU A 16 6.16 -1.29 2.12
CA LEU A 16 6.16 -2.56 2.85
C LEU A 16 4.96 -3.43 2.45
N HIS A 17 3.79 -2.81 2.27
CA HIS A 17 2.59 -3.50 1.85
C HIS A 17 2.70 -4.07 0.43
N LEU A 18 3.20 -3.26 -0.52
CA LEU A 18 3.47 -3.70 -1.89
C LEU A 18 4.47 -4.86 -1.92
N PHE A 19 5.50 -4.81 -1.07
CA PHE A 19 6.47 -5.89 -0.90
C PHE A 19 5.80 -7.17 -0.43
N MET A 20 4.99 -7.10 0.63
CA MET A 20 4.25 -8.25 1.13
C MET A 20 3.26 -8.81 0.12
N TYR A 21 2.60 -7.96 -0.67
CA TYR A 21 1.76 -8.41 -1.77
C TYR A 21 2.56 -9.18 -2.83
N GLY A 22 3.78 -8.72 -3.15
CA GLY A 22 4.72 -9.45 -3.99
C GLY A 22 5.11 -10.83 -3.41
N CYS A 23 5.37 -10.90 -2.10
CA CYS A 23 5.62 -12.16 -1.39
C CYS A 23 4.42 -13.11 -1.45
N ASN A 24 3.20 -12.59 -1.28
CA ASN A 24 1.97 -13.38 -1.40
C ASN A 24 1.83 -13.98 -2.81
N LEU A 25 2.02 -13.17 -3.87
CA LEU A 25 2.01 -13.66 -5.26
C LEU A 25 3.08 -14.73 -5.52
N PHE A 26 4.27 -14.56 -4.94
CA PHE A 26 5.36 -15.53 -5.05
C PHE A 26 5.01 -16.86 -4.36
N MET A 27 4.48 -16.79 -3.13
CA MET A 27 4.09 -17.98 -2.37
C MET A 27 2.94 -18.72 -3.05
N TRP A 28 1.91 -18.03 -3.54
CA TRP A 28 0.82 -18.65 -4.30
C TRP A 28 1.30 -19.32 -5.58
N LYS A 29 2.31 -18.74 -6.25
CA LYS A 29 2.94 -19.39 -7.41
C LYS A 29 3.67 -20.67 -7.00
N LYS A 30 4.38 -20.66 -5.86
CA LYS A 30 5.11 -21.81 -5.32
C LYS A 30 4.16 -22.94 -4.89
N THR A 31 3.04 -22.62 -4.26
CA THR A 31 1.99 -23.58 -3.86
C THR A 31 1.07 -24.00 -5.00
N ARG A 32 1.35 -23.58 -6.25
CA ARG A 32 0.57 -23.89 -7.46
C ARG A 32 -0.91 -23.46 -7.40
N ILE A 33 -1.24 -22.50 -6.55
CA ILE A 33 -2.59 -21.93 -6.45
C ILE A 33 -2.86 -21.07 -7.69
N ASN A 34 -3.99 -21.31 -8.37
CA ASN A 34 -4.40 -20.50 -9.53
C ASN A 34 -5.06 -19.19 -9.07
N TYR A 35 -4.26 -18.25 -8.58
CA TYR A 35 -4.74 -16.96 -8.09
C TYR A 35 -5.42 -16.11 -9.19
N ASN A 36 -5.08 -16.30 -10.47
CA ASN A 36 -5.78 -15.62 -11.57
C ASN A 36 -7.24 -16.05 -11.65
N PHE A 37 -7.52 -17.33 -11.41
CA PHE A 37 -8.89 -17.85 -11.35
C PHE A 37 -9.62 -17.35 -10.10
N ILE A 38 -8.97 -17.45 -8.93
CA ILE A 38 -9.58 -17.04 -7.64
C ILE A 38 -9.92 -15.55 -7.61
N PHE A 39 -9.08 -14.71 -8.20
CA PHE A 39 -9.33 -13.27 -8.28
C PHE A 39 -10.05 -12.83 -9.57
N GLU A 40 -10.46 -13.78 -10.42
CA GLU A 40 -11.04 -13.53 -11.74
C GLU A 40 -10.24 -12.51 -12.59
N PHE A 41 -8.91 -12.52 -12.46
CA PHE A 41 -8.05 -11.68 -13.29
C PHE A 41 -7.88 -12.28 -14.68
N PHE A 42 -8.06 -11.44 -15.71
CA PHE A 42 -7.70 -11.84 -17.07
C PHE A 42 -6.18 -12.12 -17.14
N PRO A 43 -5.75 -13.21 -17.79
CA PRO A 43 -4.34 -13.62 -17.84
C PRO A 43 -3.42 -12.55 -18.45
N THR A 44 -3.97 -11.70 -19.30
CA THR A 44 -3.29 -10.63 -20.02
C THR A 44 -3.08 -9.37 -19.16
N THR A 45 -3.87 -9.19 -18.11
CA THR A 45 -3.80 -8.02 -17.21
C THR A 45 -3.32 -8.37 -15.80
N ALA A 46 -3.15 -9.67 -15.49
CA ALA A 46 -2.73 -10.13 -14.18
C ALA A 46 -1.29 -9.70 -13.86
N LEU A 47 -1.11 -9.05 -12.71
CA LEU A 47 0.19 -8.62 -12.24
C LEU A 47 1.05 -9.82 -11.81
N LYS A 48 2.22 -9.99 -12.42
CA LYS A 48 3.16 -11.05 -12.03
C LYS A 48 3.94 -10.63 -10.79
N TYR A 49 4.37 -11.61 -9.99
CA TYR A 49 5.21 -11.34 -8.82
C TYR A 49 6.49 -10.56 -9.15
N ARG A 50 7.10 -10.80 -10.32
CA ARG A 50 8.29 -10.05 -10.79
C ARG A 50 8.00 -8.56 -11.01
N ASP A 51 6.88 -8.25 -11.65
CA ASP A 51 6.45 -6.87 -11.88
C ASP A 51 6.06 -6.20 -10.55
N ALA A 52 5.40 -6.94 -9.64
CA ALA A 52 5.08 -6.44 -8.30
C ALA A 52 6.34 -6.08 -7.49
N PHE A 53 7.35 -6.96 -7.48
CA PHE A 53 8.63 -6.67 -6.82
C PHE A 53 9.39 -5.51 -7.48
N LEU A 54 9.36 -5.41 -8.81
CA LEU A 54 9.99 -4.30 -9.52
C LEU A 54 9.32 -2.96 -9.17
N ILE A 55 7.99 -2.89 -9.24
CA ILE A 55 7.21 -1.70 -8.86
C ILE A 55 7.50 -1.32 -7.41
N CYS A 56 7.49 -2.30 -6.50
CA CYS A 56 7.80 -2.07 -5.09
C CYS A 56 9.22 -1.52 -4.90
N THR A 57 10.21 -2.11 -5.58
CA THR A 57 11.62 -1.70 -5.43
C THR A 57 11.84 -0.32 -6.01
N THR A 58 11.32 -0.02 -7.20
CA THR A 58 11.39 1.32 -7.81
C THR A 58 10.73 2.36 -6.92
N PHE A 59 9.56 2.05 -6.35
CA PHE A 59 8.86 2.96 -5.44
C PHE A 59 9.63 3.18 -4.14
N MET A 60 10.13 2.11 -3.51
CA MET A 60 10.95 2.20 -2.30
C MET A 60 12.21 3.04 -2.53
N THR A 61 12.93 2.78 -3.62
CA THR A 61 14.13 3.55 -3.98
C THR A 61 13.81 5.03 -4.20
N ALA A 62 12.69 5.36 -4.84
CA ALA A 62 12.26 6.75 -5.01
C ALA A 62 11.93 7.44 -3.68
N VAL A 63 11.24 6.76 -2.77
CA VAL A 63 10.92 7.28 -1.43
C VAL A 63 12.20 7.50 -0.61
N VAL A 64 13.13 6.54 -0.61
CA VAL A 64 14.42 6.67 0.09
C VAL A 64 15.27 7.79 -0.53
N ALA A 65 15.33 7.88 -1.85
CA ALA A 65 16.04 8.96 -2.54
C ALA A 65 15.46 10.34 -2.17
N ALA A 66 14.14 10.48 -2.12
CA ALA A 66 13.48 11.71 -1.70
C ALA A 66 13.77 12.04 -0.22
N MET A 67 13.83 11.03 0.65
CA MET A 67 14.21 11.19 2.06
C MET A 67 15.66 11.67 2.20
N VAL A 68 16.59 11.04 1.48
CA VAL A 68 18.02 11.41 1.48
C VAL A 68 18.20 12.83 0.94
N LEU A 69 17.54 13.17 -0.17
CA LEU A 69 17.57 14.52 -0.74
C LEU A 69 17.05 15.57 0.25
N HIS A 70 15.94 15.29 0.93
CA HIS A 70 15.41 16.17 1.97
C HIS A 70 16.41 16.37 3.12
N ILE A 71 17.12 15.33 3.55
CA ILE A 71 18.15 15.42 4.60
C ILE A 71 19.33 16.28 4.13
N ILE A 72 19.81 16.07 2.90
CA ILE A 72 20.93 16.83 2.32
C ILE A 72 20.58 18.31 2.20
N LEU A 73 19.40 18.64 1.65
CA LEU A 73 18.93 20.03 1.53
C LEU A 73 18.79 20.72 2.89
N ARG A 74 18.40 19.96 3.92
CA ARG A 74 18.36 20.48 5.29
C ARG A 74 19.76 20.71 5.87
N ALA A 75 20.71 19.83 5.57
CA ALA A 75 22.09 19.97 6.01
C ALA A 75 22.81 21.14 5.31
N SER A 76 22.44 21.47 4.07
CA SER A 76 22.98 22.61 3.31
C SER A 76 22.49 23.99 3.77
N GLY A 77 21.63 24.07 4.79
CA GLY A 77 21.22 25.35 5.38
C GLY A 77 20.13 26.10 4.61
N PHE A 78 19.41 25.44 3.68
CA PHE A 78 18.26 26.04 3.00
C PHE A 78 17.14 26.41 3.98
N SER A 79 16.30 27.38 3.58
CA SER A 79 15.22 27.87 4.42
C SER A 79 14.29 26.72 4.88
N PRO A 80 13.94 26.64 6.18
CA PRO A 80 13.11 25.54 6.70
C PRO A 80 11.73 25.43 6.06
N SER A 81 11.18 26.54 5.56
CA SER A 81 9.86 26.61 4.91
C SER A 81 9.84 25.91 3.56
N GLN A 82 10.89 26.03 2.77
CA GLN A 82 10.99 25.37 1.46
C GLN A 82 11.27 23.87 1.60
N VAL A 83 12.07 23.47 2.60
CA VAL A 83 12.46 22.07 2.80
C VAL A 83 11.30 21.24 3.38
N ASP A 84 10.51 21.79 4.30
CA ASP A 84 9.35 21.08 4.88
C ASP A 84 8.18 20.91 3.86
N ALA A 85 8.21 21.57 2.68
CA ALA A 85 7.22 21.40 1.61
C ALA A 85 7.50 20.19 0.69
N ILE A 86 8.73 19.67 0.67
CA ILE A 86 9.16 18.56 -0.21
C ILE A 86 8.34 17.28 0.01
N PRO A 87 8.06 16.82 1.25
CA PRO A 87 7.26 15.62 1.47
C PRO A 87 5.81 15.81 1.04
N GLY A 88 5.27 17.02 1.19
CA GLY A 88 3.93 17.38 0.71
C GLY A 88 3.84 17.36 -0.82
N LEU A 89 4.86 17.89 -1.49
CA LEU A 89 4.96 17.82 -2.95
C LEU A 89 5.07 16.37 -3.44
N LEU A 90 5.85 15.52 -2.76
CA LEU A 90 5.95 14.09 -3.06
C LEU A 90 4.58 13.39 -2.98
N LEU A 91 3.77 13.73 -1.96
CA LEU A 91 2.38 13.26 -1.82
C LEU A 91 1.49 13.71 -2.96
N MET A 92 1.57 14.99 -3.35
CA MET A 92 0.80 15.51 -4.48
C MET A 92 1.18 14.81 -5.79
N VAL A 93 2.47 14.63 -6.06
CA VAL A 93 2.96 13.93 -7.26
C VAL A 93 2.49 12.47 -7.27
N PHE A 94 2.50 11.80 -6.12
CA PHE A 94 2.02 10.42 -6.00
C PHE A 94 0.51 10.29 -6.28
N ILE A 95 -0.32 11.18 -5.73
CA ILE A 95 -1.76 11.21 -5.99
C ILE A 95 -2.04 11.50 -7.46
N VAL A 96 -1.35 12.47 -8.04
CA VAL A 96 -1.48 12.80 -9.46
C VAL A 96 -1.07 11.60 -10.31
N PHE A 97 0.02 10.91 -9.99
CA PHE A 97 0.45 9.72 -10.73
C PHE A 97 -0.56 8.56 -10.64
N LEU A 98 -1.19 8.35 -9.47
CA LEU A 98 -2.22 7.34 -9.27
C LEU A 98 -3.48 7.59 -10.11
N VAL A 99 -3.92 8.85 -10.21
CA VAL A 99 -5.15 9.26 -10.91
C VAL A 99 -4.89 9.57 -12.39
N SER A 100 -3.64 9.84 -12.76
CA SER A 100 -3.28 10.33 -14.08
C SER A 100 -3.58 9.30 -15.18
N PRO A 101 -4.27 9.71 -16.26
CA PRO A 101 -4.60 8.86 -17.40
C PRO A 101 -3.44 8.68 -18.41
N PHE A 102 -2.22 9.15 -18.11
CA PHE A 102 -1.07 9.09 -19.03
C PHE A 102 -0.41 7.69 -19.11
N ASP A 103 0.21 7.41 -20.26
CA ASP A 103 0.87 6.14 -20.66
C ASP A 103 2.21 5.86 -19.96
N ILE A 104 2.44 6.40 -18.76
CA ILE A 104 3.78 6.42 -18.15
C ILE A 104 3.87 5.32 -17.09
N PHE A 105 4.37 4.12 -17.41
CA PHE A 105 4.58 2.93 -16.54
C PHE A 105 3.33 2.11 -16.14
N TYR A 106 3.27 0.82 -16.48
CA TYR A 106 2.29 -0.17 -15.97
C TYR A 106 0.81 0.28 -15.95
N ARG A 107 0.28 0.74 -17.10
CA ARG A 107 -1.14 1.07 -17.31
C ARG A 107 -2.14 0.04 -16.75
N PRO A 108 -1.98 -1.29 -16.97
CA PRO A 108 -3.00 -2.27 -16.57
C PRO A 108 -3.23 -2.30 -15.05
N THR A 109 -2.16 -2.13 -14.27
CA THR A 109 -2.20 -2.13 -12.80
C THR A 109 -3.00 -0.96 -12.25
N ARG A 110 -2.88 0.22 -12.86
CA ARG A 110 -3.65 1.42 -12.46
C ARG A 110 -5.12 1.32 -12.81
N TYR A 111 -5.45 0.91 -14.04
CA TYR A 111 -6.85 0.73 -14.41
C TYR A 111 -7.51 -0.39 -13.61
N CYS A 112 -6.78 -1.46 -13.29
CA CYS A 112 -7.25 -2.49 -12.39
C CYS A 112 -7.53 -1.91 -10.99
N PHE A 113 -6.59 -1.15 -10.43
CA PHE A 113 -6.75 -0.51 -9.13
C PHE A 113 -7.93 0.49 -9.09
N ILE A 114 -8.04 1.38 -10.08
CA ILE A 114 -9.14 2.36 -10.20
C ILE A 114 -10.48 1.63 -10.38
N ARG A 115 -10.52 0.57 -11.21
CA ARG A 115 -11.71 -0.25 -11.40
C ARG A 115 -12.16 -0.91 -10.10
N VAL A 116 -11.22 -1.46 -9.33
CA VAL A 116 -11.51 -2.09 -8.04
C VAL A 116 -11.99 -1.05 -7.02
N ILE A 117 -11.36 0.13 -6.94
CA ILE A 117 -11.84 1.22 -6.07
C ILE A 117 -13.27 1.64 -6.45
N ARG A 118 -13.55 1.81 -7.74
CA ARG A 118 -14.90 2.11 -8.22
C ARG A 118 -15.89 1.01 -7.83
N ASN A 119 -15.52 -0.26 -8.00
CA ASN A 119 -16.37 -1.39 -7.63
C ASN A 119 -16.64 -1.45 -6.12
N ILE A 120 -15.66 -1.11 -5.28
CA ILE A 120 -15.81 -1.02 -3.82
C ILE A 120 -16.79 0.10 -3.44
N ILE A 121 -16.63 1.29 -4.03
CA ILE A 121 -17.50 2.45 -3.77
C ILE A 121 -18.93 2.16 -4.24
N CYS A 122 -19.08 1.55 -5.41
CA CYS A 122 -20.37 1.15 -5.96
C CYS A 122 -20.79 -0.26 -5.53
N SER A 123 -20.24 -0.79 -4.42
CA SER A 123 -20.56 -2.13 -3.92
C SER A 123 -22.06 -2.41 -3.70
N PRO A 124 -22.94 -1.43 -3.40
CA PRO A 124 -24.38 -1.69 -3.33
C PRO A 124 -25.01 -2.07 -4.68
N PHE A 125 -24.34 -1.77 -5.80
CA PHE A 125 -24.91 -1.84 -7.15
C PHE A 125 -24.27 -2.89 -8.06
N TYR A 126 -23.22 -3.57 -7.62
CA TYR A 126 -22.49 -4.55 -8.42
C TYR A 126 -22.19 -5.84 -7.64
N LYS A 127 -22.00 -6.94 -8.37
CA LYS A 127 -21.54 -8.20 -7.80
C LYS A 127 -20.14 -8.01 -7.21
N VAL A 128 -20.03 -8.14 -5.89
CA VAL A 128 -18.75 -8.05 -5.17
C VAL A 128 -17.93 -9.30 -5.45
N LEU A 129 -16.76 -9.12 -6.07
CA LEU A 129 -15.83 -10.21 -6.32
C LEU A 129 -14.90 -10.41 -5.11
N MET A 130 -14.32 -11.60 -4.99
CA MET A 130 -13.36 -11.91 -3.92
C MET A 130 -12.16 -10.95 -3.93
N VAL A 131 -11.73 -10.51 -5.12
CA VAL A 131 -10.68 -9.49 -5.28
C VAL A 131 -11.11 -8.13 -4.69
N ASP A 132 -12.36 -7.72 -4.86
CA ASP A 132 -12.86 -6.45 -4.35
C ASP A 132 -12.87 -6.46 -2.82
N PHE A 133 -13.30 -7.57 -2.21
CA PHE A 133 -13.26 -7.76 -0.76
C PHE A 133 -11.81 -7.83 -0.22
N PHE A 134 -10.92 -8.51 -0.94
CA PHE A 134 -9.51 -8.60 -0.60
C PHE A 134 -8.83 -7.22 -0.62
N MET A 135 -9.04 -6.46 -1.70
CA MET A 135 -8.47 -5.13 -1.86
C MET A 135 -9.10 -4.11 -0.90
N ALA A 136 -10.40 -4.20 -0.63
CA ALA A 136 -11.07 -3.36 0.37
C ALA A 136 -10.51 -3.55 1.78
N ASP A 137 -10.22 -4.78 2.19
CA ASP A 137 -9.57 -5.07 3.48
C ASP A 137 -8.15 -4.46 3.55
N GLN A 138 -7.42 -4.49 2.43
CA GLN A 138 -6.09 -3.85 2.34
C GLN A 138 -6.19 -2.33 2.41
N LEU A 139 -7.13 -1.74 1.68
CA LEU A 139 -7.38 -0.31 1.66
C LEU A 139 -7.89 0.21 3.00
N THR A 140 -8.69 -0.57 3.73
CA THR A 140 -9.15 -0.19 5.07
C THR A 140 -7.97 -0.11 6.03
N SER A 141 -7.05 -1.08 5.99
CA SER A 141 -5.88 -1.08 6.87
C SER A 141 -4.92 0.08 6.58
N GLN A 142 -4.77 0.47 5.31
CA GLN A 142 -3.96 1.63 4.91
C GLN A 142 -4.69 2.95 5.20
N GLY A 143 -5.97 3.04 4.85
CA GLY A 143 -6.82 4.21 5.03
C GLY A 143 -7.01 4.56 6.49
N LEU A 144 -7.26 3.57 7.35
CA LEU A 144 -7.35 3.78 8.80
C LEU A 144 -6.01 4.28 9.36
N ASN A 145 -4.88 3.74 8.89
CA ASN A 145 -3.54 4.22 9.28
C ASN A 145 -3.28 5.67 8.86
N VAL A 146 -3.69 6.05 7.65
CA VAL A 146 -3.56 7.42 7.16
C VAL A 146 -4.46 8.36 7.96
N VAL A 147 -5.73 8.00 8.17
CA VAL A 147 -6.68 8.78 8.98
C VAL A 147 -6.16 8.94 10.40
N LEU A 148 -5.72 7.86 11.05
CA LEU A 148 -5.12 7.91 12.38
C LEU A 148 -3.92 8.86 12.42
N ARG A 149 -3.06 8.85 11.39
CA ARG A 149 -1.89 9.74 11.32
C ARG A 149 -2.26 11.20 11.01
N VAL A 150 -3.31 11.45 10.22
CA VAL A 150 -3.83 12.80 9.93
C VAL A 150 -4.52 13.38 11.17
N THR A 151 -5.41 12.61 11.81
CA THR A 151 -6.03 12.96 13.09
C THR A 151 -4.99 13.17 14.19
N TRP A 152 -3.90 12.40 14.17
CA TRP A 152 -2.78 12.59 15.07
C TRP A 152 -2.02 13.89 14.77
N VAL A 153 -1.80 14.27 13.51
CA VAL A 153 -1.18 15.56 13.15
C VAL A 153 -2.00 16.74 13.70
N GLU A 154 -3.33 16.66 13.62
CA GLU A 154 -4.24 17.66 14.20
C GLU A 154 -4.16 17.68 15.74
N THR A 155 -4.13 16.51 16.38
CA THR A 155 -4.11 16.38 17.86
C THR A 155 -2.75 16.77 18.47
N VAL A 156 -1.65 16.50 17.76
CA VAL A 156 -0.27 16.80 18.18
C VAL A 156 0.04 18.28 18.24
N MET A 157 -0.81 19.13 17.67
CA MET A 157 -0.75 20.57 17.89
C MET A 157 -1.03 20.95 19.37
N GLY A 158 -1.48 20.01 20.22
CA GLY A 158 -1.93 20.30 21.59
C GLY A 158 -1.14 19.74 22.81
N PHE A 159 -0.24 18.75 22.73
CA PHE A 159 0.39 18.18 23.96
C PHE A 159 1.77 17.53 23.75
N ARG A 160 2.65 17.59 24.77
CA ARG A 160 4.02 17.01 24.77
C ARG A 160 4.31 16.23 26.06
N ILE A 161 4.51 14.90 25.96
CA ILE A 161 5.33 14.04 26.85
C ILE A 161 5.77 12.81 26.01
N GLY A 162 7.03 12.37 26.09
CA GLY A 162 7.48 11.03 25.63
C GLY A 162 7.51 10.71 24.11
N VAL A 163 7.82 11.68 23.27
CA VAL A 163 7.45 11.71 21.82
C VAL A 163 8.24 10.77 20.88
N VAL A 164 9.45 10.32 21.21
CA VAL A 164 10.29 9.56 20.26
C VAL A 164 10.02 8.06 20.32
N GLU A 165 9.90 7.52 21.53
CA GLU A 165 9.65 6.09 21.75
C GLU A 165 8.26 5.68 21.26
N SER A 166 7.24 6.52 21.50
CA SER A 166 5.88 6.27 21.02
C SER A 166 5.80 6.19 19.49
N ARG A 167 6.52 7.05 18.76
CA ARG A 167 6.52 7.06 17.27
C ARG A 167 7.08 5.78 16.68
N LEU A 168 8.17 5.27 17.27
CA LEU A 168 8.78 4.03 16.82
C LEU A 168 7.83 2.85 17.09
N VAL A 169 7.21 2.81 18.27
CA VAL A 169 6.22 1.80 18.64
C VAL A 169 5.01 1.85 17.70
N ASP A 170 4.47 3.02 17.39
CA ASP A 170 3.35 3.19 16.45
C ASP A 170 3.70 2.68 15.05
N PHE A 171 4.91 2.96 14.58
CA PHE A 171 5.40 2.45 13.30
C PHE A 171 5.58 0.93 13.31
N LEU A 172 6.14 0.37 14.38
CA LEU A 172 6.32 -1.07 14.55
C LEU A 172 4.98 -1.81 14.64
N LEU A 173 4.03 -1.29 15.42
CA LEU A 173 2.67 -1.82 15.51
C LEU A 173 1.94 -1.75 14.17
N ALA A 174 2.06 -0.64 13.44
CA ALA A 174 1.50 -0.52 12.10
C ALA A 174 2.13 -1.52 11.12
N SER A 175 3.45 -1.72 11.20
CA SER A 175 4.16 -2.70 10.38
C SER A 175 3.75 -4.13 10.71
N LEU A 176 3.62 -4.46 12.00
CA LEU A 176 3.16 -5.75 12.51
C LEU A 176 1.72 -6.04 12.08
N GLU A 177 0.82 -5.05 12.13
CA GLU A 177 -0.56 -5.22 11.68
C GLU A 177 -0.62 -5.53 10.17
N VAL A 178 0.20 -4.85 9.36
CA VAL A 178 0.33 -5.15 7.93
C VAL A 178 0.83 -6.59 7.72
N ILE A 179 1.83 -7.03 8.48
CA ILE A 179 2.36 -8.41 8.47
C ILE A 179 1.28 -9.42 8.83
N ARG A 180 0.56 -9.18 9.93
CA ARG A 180 -0.52 -10.04 10.42
C ARG A 180 -1.65 -10.18 9.39
N ARG A 181 -2.05 -9.07 8.75
CA ARG A 181 -3.06 -9.05 7.68
C ARG A 181 -2.60 -9.83 6.45
N GLY A 182 -1.35 -9.69 6.04
CA GLY A 182 -0.81 -10.46 4.92
C GLY A 182 -0.78 -11.96 5.16
N HIS A 183 -0.45 -12.41 6.38
CA HIS A 183 -0.56 -13.83 6.73
C HIS A 183 -2.01 -14.31 6.70
N TRP A 184 -2.95 -13.55 7.28
CA TRP A 184 -4.39 -13.89 7.23
C TRP A 184 -4.90 -14.01 5.79
N ASN A 185 -4.49 -13.09 4.93
CA ASN A 185 -4.79 -13.11 3.50
C ASN A 185 -4.30 -14.37 2.79
N PHE A 186 -3.10 -14.85 3.15
CA PHE A 186 -2.57 -16.10 2.61
C PHE A 186 -3.45 -17.28 2.99
N TYR A 187 -3.74 -17.44 4.28
CA TYR A 187 -4.58 -18.54 4.78
C TYR A 187 -6.00 -18.52 4.21
N ARG A 188 -6.59 -17.33 4.03
CA ARG A 188 -7.92 -17.19 3.42
C ARG A 188 -7.95 -17.74 2.00
N ILE A 189 -6.96 -17.42 1.17
CA ILE A 189 -6.93 -17.89 -0.22
C ILE A 189 -6.64 -19.39 -0.30
N GLU A 190 -5.82 -19.91 0.61
CA GLU A 190 -5.63 -21.34 0.74
C GLU A 190 -6.94 -22.07 1.09
N ASN A 191 -7.71 -21.55 2.04
CA ASN A 191 -9.03 -22.10 2.39
C ASN A 191 -10.02 -22.07 1.21
N GLU A 192 -10.10 -20.96 0.47
CA GLU A 192 -10.93 -20.89 -0.74
C GLU A 192 -10.48 -21.90 -1.80
N HIS A 193 -9.17 -22.03 -2.02
CA HIS A 193 -8.62 -22.99 -2.95
C HIS A 193 -8.98 -24.45 -2.57
N LEU A 194 -8.95 -24.77 -1.28
CA LEU A 194 -9.40 -26.07 -0.77
C LEU A 194 -10.90 -26.27 -0.94
N CYS A 195 -11.71 -25.25 -0.67
CA CYS A 195 -13.17 -25.28 -0.88
C CYS A 195 -13.54 -25.57 -2.35
N PHE A 196 -12.87 -24.92 -3.31
CA PHE A 196 -13.07 -25.19 -4.74
C PHE A 196 -12.68 -26.62 -5.12
N LYS A 197 -11.59 -27.15 -4.54
CA LYS A 197 -11.21 -28.55 -4.78
C LYS A 197 -12.25 -29.52 -4.25
N THR A 198 -12.76 -29.32 -3.03
CA THR A 198 -13.78 -30.19 -2.45
C THR A 198 -15.09 -30.16 -3.23
N ASN A 199 -15.56 -28.99 -3.65
CA ASN A 199 -16.80 -28.84 -4.42
C ASN A 199 -16.69 -29.34 -5.88
N SER A 200 -15.47 -29.55 -6.40
CA SER A 200 -15.25 -30.12 -7.74
C SER A 200 -15.20 -31.65 -7.79
N VAL A 201 -15.20 -32.30 -6.62
CA VAL A 201 -15.11 -33.76 -6.46
C VAL A 201 -16.46 -34.37 -6.07
N LEU A 202 -17.46 -33.54 -5.76
CA LEU A 202 -18.88 -33.88 -5.62
C LEU A 202 -19.63 -33.54 -6.91
#